data_AF-A0A1E3HLV0-F1
#
_entry.id   AF-A0A1E3HLV0-F1
#
_cell.length_a   1.000
_cell.length_b   1.000
_cell.length_c   1.000
_cell.angle_alpha   90.00
_cell.angle_beta   90.00
_cell.angle_gamma   90.00
#
_symmetry.space_group_name_H-M   'P 1'
#
loop_
_entity.id
_entity.type
_entity.pdbx_description
1 polymer ?
#
loop_
_entity_poly.entity_id
_entity_poly.type
_entity_poly.pdbx_seq_one_letter_code
_entity_poly.pdbx_strand_id
1 'polypeptide(L)'
;MFRWEECLEGHILIGLIFSTFAFVCMIIVTFSTPFIKTIYFLFITNTNGDATHYGAFGYCEEESDSCSSSKVGYEPPGPQNVDMPEWLLKTSILFGIAALLFFIAWITLILSLLRFKKFAWNPVYFRTSCVLAVLSAILAEIFALVLWVRAKHDFQGDGWVGWEAGYGAGLWIGLVGCIFGGLAAMIGGPAYQGRFMYRAHPGAAYNV
;
A
#
# COMPACT_ATOMS: atom_id res chain seq x y z
N MET A 1 -27.26 -20.90 -15.32
CA MET A 1 -27.96 -19.82 -14.60
C MET A 1 -27.30 -19.73 -13.24
N PHE A 2 -26.46 -18.72 -13.00
CA PHE A 2 -25.74 -18.60 -11.72
C PHE A 2 -26.72 -18.26 -10.60
N ARG A 3 -26.73 -19.05 -9.52
CA ARG A 3 -27.57 -18.75 -8.35
C ARG A 3 -26.99 -17.53 -7.64
N TRP A 4 -27.88 -16.72 -7.05
CA TRP A 4 -27.49 -15.50 -6.33
C TRP A 4 -26.45 -15.76 -5.22
N GLU A 5 -26.51 -16.94 -4.60
CA GLU A 5 -25.53 -17.43 -3.62
C GLU A 5 -24.13 -17.63 -4.23
N GLU A 6 -24.04 -18.14 -5.47
CA GLU A 6 -22.76 -18.37 -6.18
C GLU A 6 -22.10 -17.05 -6.57
N CYS A 7 -22.88 -16.03 -6.95
CA CYS A 7 -22.33 -14.71 -7.25
C CYS A 7 -21.84 -13.96 -6.00
N LEU A 8 -22.54 -14.10 -4.87
CA LEU A 8 -22.14 -13.49 -3.60
C LEU A 8 -20.81 -14.08 -3.09
N GLU A 9 -20.65 -15.40 -3.17
CA GLU A 9 -19.41 -16.09 -2.77
C GLU A 9 -18.23 -15.69 -3.68
N GLY A 10 -18.47 -15.52 -4.99
CA GLY A 10 -17.45 -15.06 -5.94
C GLY A 10 -16.89 -13.66 -5.61
N HIS A 11 -17.74 -12.69 -5.27
CA HIS A 11 -17.28 -11.31 -4.94
C HIS A 11 -16.54 -11.27 -3.60
N ILE A 12 -16.93 -12.09 -2.64
CA ILE A 12 -16.23 -12.23 -1.37
C ILE A 12 -14.83 -12.82 -1.59
N LEU A 13 -14.72 -13.85 -2.43
CA LEU A 13 -13.44 -14.48 -2.76
C LEU A 13 -12.51 -13.55 -3.55
N ILE A 14 -13.04 -12.82 -4.54
CA ILE A 14 -12.29 -11.79 -5.28
C ILE A 14 -11.80 -10.69 -4.32
N GLY A 15 -12.68 -10.20 -3.44
CA GLY A 15 -12.33 -9.23 -2.41
C GLY A 15 -11.25 -9.74 -1.47
N LEU A 16 -11.31 -11.02 -1.09
CA LEU A 16 -10.32 -11.63 -0.20
C LEU A 16 -8.96 -11.74 -0.88
N ILE A 17 -8.91 -12.16 -2.15
CA ILE A 17 -7.66 -12.24 -2.91
C ILE A 17 -7.02 -10.85 -3.04
N PHE A 18 -7.77 -9.86 -3.53
CA PHE A 18 -7.22 -8.52 -3.73
C PHE A 18 -6.86 -7.81 -2.43
N SER A 19 -7.65 -7.95 -1.36
CA SER A 19 -7.29 -7.42 -0.04
C SER A 19 -6.06 -8.11 0.54
N THR A 20 -5.86 -9.41 0.30
CA THR A 20 -4.64 -10.12 0.71
C THR A 20 -3.41 -9.58 -0.02
N PHE A 21 -3.48 -9.41 -1.35
CA PHE A 21 -2.37 -8.83 -2.11
C PHE A 21 -2.07 -7.39 -1.67
N ALA A 22 -3.10 -6.55 -1.51
CA ALA A 22 -2.95 -5.18 -1.03
C ALA A 22 -2.31 -5.14 0.36
N PHE A 23 -2.76 -5.99 1.28
CA PHE A 23 -2.22 -6.11 2.62
C PHE A 23 -0.73 -6.49 2.61
N VAL A 24 -0.35 -7.51 1.85
CA VAL A 24 1.04 -7.97 1.75
C VAL A 24 1.92 -6.87 1.14
N CYS A 25 1.49 -6.24 0.05
CA CYS A 25 2.23 -5.12 -0.55
C CYS A 25 2.44 -3.98 0.44
N MET A 26 1.38 -3.56 1.15
CA MET A 26 1.48 -2.47 2.13
C MET A 26 2.39 -2.82 3.31
N ILE A 27 2.38 -4.07 3.78
CA ILE A 27 3.34 -4.56 4.80
C ILE A 27 4.77 -4.51 4.29
N ILE A 28 5.03 -5.02 3.08
CA ILE A 28 6.38 -5.04 2.50
C ILE A 28 6.93 -3.61 2.35
N VAL A 29 6.09 -2.67 1.91
CA VAL A 29 6.46 -1.25 1.77
C VAL A 29 6.70 -0.59 3.13
N THR A 30 5.87 -0.92 4.12
CA THR A 30 6.03 -0.44 5.50
C THR A 30 7.36 -0.94 6.10
N PHE A 31 7.65 -2.24 5.99
CA PHE A 31 8.91 -2.83 6.46
C PHE A 31 9.99 -2.87 5.37
N SER A 32 10.04 -1.83 4.54
CA SER A 32 11.15 -1.59 3.60
C SER A 32 12.46 -1.31 4.36
N THR A 33 13.49 -0.79 3.70
CA THR A 33 14.73 -0.37 4.38
C THR A 33 14.43 0.46 5.65
N PRO A 34 15.05 0.11 6.80
CA PRO A 34 16.26 -0.72 6.94
C PRO A 34 16.06 -2.24 7.10
N PHE A 35 14.82 -2.75 7.18
CA PHE A 35 14.58 -4.17 7.46
C PHE A 35 14.88 -5.07 6.26
N ILE A 36 14.48 -4.64 5.06
CA ILE A 36 14.66 -5.38 3.81
C ILE A 36 15.48 -4.52 2.84
N LYS A 37 16.80 -4.76 2.76
CA LYS A 37 17.75 -3.99 1.93
C LYS A 37 17.37 -3.93 0.45
N THR A 38 16.69 -4.96 -0.07
CA THR A 38 16.27 -5.03 -1.48
C THR A 38 15.05 -4.17 -1.81
N ILE A 39 14.25 -3.80 -0.80
CA ILE A 39 13.04 -2.99 -0.98
C ILE A 39 13.34 -1.59 -0.47
N TYR A 40 13.69 -0.70 -1.40
CA TYR A 40 13.95 0.71 -1.16
C TYR A 40 13.12 1.57 -2.11
N PHE A 41 12.94 2.85 -1.78
CA PHE A 41 12.21 3.80 -2.62
C PHE A 41 13.13 4.57 -3.57
N LEU A 42 14.30 4.93 -3.08
CA LEU A 42 15.33 5.65 -3.82
C LEU A 42 16.69 5.02 -3.50
N PHE A 43 17.52 4.86 -4.51
CA PHE A 43 18.95 4.63 -4.31
C PHE A 43 19.74 5.79 -4.88
N ILE A 44 20.87 6.05 -4.27
CA ILE A 44 21.79 7.11 -4.67
C ILE A 44 23.19 6.52 -4.69
N THR A 45 23.91 6.69 -5.78
CA THR A 45 25.29 6.25 -5.93
C THR A 45 26.20 7.46 -6.06
N ASN A 46 27.22 7.55 -5.20
CA ASN A 46 28.22 8.60 -5.21
C ASN A 46 29.34 8.27 -6.24
N THR A 47 30.19 9.26 -6.56
CA THR A 47 31.34 9.13 -7.48
C THR A 47 32.33 8.03 -7.09
N ASN A 48 32.37 7.66 -5.81
CA ASN A 48 33.23 6.60 -5.30
C ASN A 48 32.66 5.19 -5.52
N GLY A 49 31.42 5.09 -6.02
CA GLY A 49 30.68 3.84 -6.21
C GLY A 49 29.79 3.45 -5.02
N ASP A 50 29.84 4.20 -3.92
CA ASP A 50 29.06 3.90 -2.72
C ASP A 50 27.57 4.19 -2.94
N ALA A 51 26.72 3.19 -2.71
CA ALA A 51 25.28 3.33 -2.82
C ALA A 51 24.60 3.48 -1.45
N THR A 52 23.63 4.38 -1.36
CA THR A 52 22.74 4.54 -0.22
C THR A 52 21.31 4.25 -0.64
N HIS A 53 20.66 3.31 0.06
CA HIS A 53 19.29 2.90 -0.18
C HIS A 53 18.35 3.52 0.87
N TYR A 54 17.40 4.34 0.41
CA TYR A 54 16.44 5.02 1.27
C TYR A 54 15.10 4.28 1.32
N GLY A 55 14.58 4.12 2.54
CA GLY A 55 13.36 3.42 2.88
C GLY A 55 12.31 4.28 3.56
N ALA A 56 11.23 3.63 4.00
CA ALA A 56 10.15 4.30 4.74
C ALA A 56 10.59 4.81 6.11
N PHE A 57 11.44 4.05 6.81
CA PHE A 57 11.80 4.30 8.21
C PHE A 57 13.31 4.39 8.47
N GLY A 58 14.12 4.30 7.42
CA GLY A 58 15.56 4.49 7.54
C GLY A 58 16.24 4.34 6.19
N TYR A 59 17.55 4.24 6.23
CA TYR A 59 18.40 4.04 5.08
C TYR A 59 19.46 2.99 5.40
N CYS A 60 20.06 2.42 4.36
CA CYS A 60 21.23 1.57 4.48
C CYS A 60 22.31 2.05 3.51
N GLU A 61 23.55 2.04 3.98
CA GLU A 61 24.73 2.35 3.18
C GLU A 61 25.41 1.02 2.79
N GLU A 62 25.73 0.88 1.51
CA GLU A 62 26.37 -0.34 0.99
C GLU A 62 27.84 -0.44 1.41
N GLU A 63 28.56 0.69 1.50
CA GLU A 63 29.98 0.74 1.88
C GLU A 63 30.25 0.21 3.30
N SER A 64 29.43 0.62 4.27
CA SER A 64 29.59 0.24 5.68
C SER A 64 28.82 -1.03 6.06
N ASP A 65 28.08 -1.63 5.12
CA ASP A 65 27.05 -2.66 5.31
C ASP A 65 26.08 -2.34 6.48
N SER A 66 25.99 -1.06 6.84
CA SER A 66 25.32 -0.59 8.03
C SER A 66 24.00 0.08 7.66
N CYS A 67 22.99 -0.17 8.50
CA CYS A 67 21.68 0.42 8.35
C CYS A 67 21.40 1.34 9.53
N SER A 68 20.72 2.44 9.24
CA SER A 68 20.26 3.38 10.26
C SER A 68 19.22 2.73 11.18
N SER A 69 19.13 3.26 12.40
CA SER A 69 18.07 2.86 13.34
C SER A 69 16.70 3.24 12.78
N SER A 70 15.75 2.31 12.81
CA SER A 70 14.39 2.54 12.31
C SER A 70 13.72 3.68 13.08
N LYS A 71 13.55 4.85 12.44
CA LYS A 71 12.91 6.04 13.02
C LYS A 71 11.96 6.67 12.01
N VAL A 72 10.77 7.02 12.47
CA VAL A 72 9.80 7.78 11.67
C VAL A 72 10.32 9.21 11.50
N GLY A 73 10.47 9.68 10.26
CA GLY A 73 11.08 10.98 9.98
C GLY A 73 12.57 11.01 10.32
N TYR A 74 13.32 9.98 9.90
CA TYR A 74 14.78 9.98 10.05
C TYR A 74 15.42 11.13 9.26
N GLU A 75 16.59 11.57 9.71
CA GLU A 75 17.41 12.53 8.96
C GLU A 75 18.27 11.74 7.97
N PRO A 76 18.09 11.96 6.65
CA PRO A 76 18.88 11.26 5.65
C PRO A 76 20.34 11.74 5.69
N PRO A 77 21.34 10.84 5.63
CA PRO A 77 22.70 11.24 5.34
C PRO A 77 22.68 11.71 3.89
N GLY A 78 22.93 12.99 3.70
CA GLY A 78 22.97 13.59 2.38
C GLY A 78 23.96 14.75 2.40
N PRO A 79 24.32 15.28 1.22
CA PRO A 79 25.06 16.53 1.14
C PRO A 79 24.34 17.60 1.96
N GLN A 80 25.10 18.49 2.63
CA GLN A 80 24.63 19.47 3.62
C GLN A 80 23.53 20.47 3.18
N ASN A 81 22.92 20.28 2.01
CA ASN A 81 21.89 21.15 1.44
C ASN A 81 20.67 20.41 0.86
N VAL A 82 20.61 19.07 0.93
CA VAL A 82 19.42 18.32 0.48
C VAL A 82 18.47 18.14 1.65
N ASP A 83 17.60 19.13 1.85
CA ASP A 83 16.56 19.10 2.87
C ASP A 83 15.39 18.23 2.40
N MET A 84 15.40 16.94 2.78
CA MET A 84 14.17 16.16 2.71
C MET A 84 13.21 16.64 3.78
N PRO A 85 11.99 17.08 3.43
CA PRO A 85 11.03 17.56 4.41
C PRO A 85 10.68 16.43 5.39
N GLU A 86 11.10 16.57 6.65
CA GLU A 86 10.90 15.56 7.72
C GLU A 86 9.41 15.21 7.88
N TRP A 87 8.53 16.20 7.72
CA TRP A 87 7.08 15.99 7.78
C TRP A 87 6.58 15.03 6.70
N LEU A 88 7.21 15.04 5.53
CA LEU A 88 6.83 14.19 4.40
C LEU A 88 7.37 12.77 4.62
N LEU A 89 8.56 12.61 5.19
CA LEU A 89 9.06 11.31 5.66
C LEU A 89 8.18 10.70 6.77
N LYS A 90 7.62 11.53 7.65
CA LYS A 90 6.67 11.07 8.69
C LYS A 90 5.38 10.50 8.09
N THR A 91 4.98 10.95 6.90
CA THR A 91 3.77 10.42 6.23
C THR A 91 3.90 8.95 5.81
N SER A 92 5.11 8.39 5.73
CA SER A 92 5.35 6.97 5.46
C SER A 92 4.67 6.03 6.47
N ILE A 93 4.32 6.54 7.67
CA ILE A 93 3.51 5.79 8.65
C ILE A 93 2.12 5.42 8.11
N LEU A 94 1.60 6.17 7.14
CA LEU A 94 0.31 5.90 6.49
C LEU A 94 0.30 4.55 5.77
N PHE A 95 1.44 4.06 5.27
CA PHE A 95 1.53 2.70 4.71
C PHE A 95 1.22 1.64 5.78
N GLY A 96 1.74 1.82 7.00
CA GLY A 96 1.46 0.94 8.12
C GLY A 96 0.00 1.00 8.57
N ILE A 97 -0.59 2.21 8.60
CA ILE A 97 -2.02 2.40 8.90
C ILE A 97 -2.88 1.73 7.83
N ALA A 98 -2.53 1.88 6.55
CA ALA A 98 -3.23 1.22 5.45
C ALA A 98 -3.16 -0.32 5.58
N ALA A 99 -1.99 -0.86 5.89
CA ALA A 99 -1.83 -2.30 6.16
C ALA A 99 -2.74 -2.79 7.30
N LEU A 100 -2.81 -2.06 8.42
CA LEU A 100 -3.69 -2.41 9.54
C LEU A 100 -5.17 -2.39 9.14
N LEU A 101 -5.60 -1.39 8.37
CA LEU A 101 -6.99 -1.30 7.90
C LEU A 101 -7.32 -2.41 6.89
N PHE A 102 -6.40 -2.75 5.98
CA PHE A 102 -6.55 -3.91 5.10
C PHE A 102 -6.60 -5.23 5.88
N PHE A 103 -5.84 -5.36 6.97
CA PHE A 103 -5.92 -6.53 7.84
C PHE A 103 -7.29 -6.67 8.51
N ILE A 104 -7.86 -5.56 8.99
CA ILE A 104 -9.22 -5.56 9.55
C ILE A 104 -10.23 -5.95 8.46
N ALA A 105 -10.12 -5.37 7.26
CA ALA A 105 -10.97 -5.73 6.13
C ALA A 105 -10.87 -7.23 5.80
N TRP A 106 -9.65 -7.78 5.79
CA TRP A 106 -9.38 -9.19 5.56
C TRP A 106 -10.04 -10.10 6.61
N ILE A 107 -9.91 -9.76 7.91
CA ILE A 107 -10.60 -10.48 9.00
C ILE A 107 -12.12 -10.44 8.79
N THR A 108 -12.69 -9.28 8.46
CA THR A 108 -14.14 -9.17 8.26
C THR A 108 -14.66 -10.05 7.12
N LEU A 109 -13.88 -10.20 6.03
CA LEU A 109 -14.24 -11.12 4.94
C LEU A 109 -14.16 -12.58 5.37
N ILE A 110 -13.13 -12.98 6.13
CA ILE A 110 -13.02 -14.35 6.64
C ILE A 110 -14.18 -14.69 7.57
N LEU A 111 -14.52 -13.79 8.49
CA LEU A 111 -15.66 -13.99 9.39
C LEU A 111 -16.99 -14.07 8.61
N SER A 112 -17.11 -13.34 7.51
CA SER A 112 -18.25 -13.41 6.59
C SER A 112 -18.34 -14.79 5.90
N LEU A 113 -17.21 -15.32 5.41
CA LEU A 113 -17.12 -16.66 4.80
C LEU A 113 -17.44 -17.79 5.80
N LEU A 114 -16.92 -17.70 7.02
CA LEU A 114 -17.16 -18.68 8.08
C LEU A 114 -18.60 -18.64 8.63
N ARG A 115 -19.44 -17.71 8.13
CA ARG A 115 -20.81 -17.46 8.59
C ARG A 115 -20.90 -17.31 10.12
N PHE A 116 -19.89 -16.68 10.71
CA PHE A 116 -19.73 -16.64 12.16
C PHE A 116 -20.64 -15.56 12.78
N LYS A 117 -21.84 -15.97 13.22
CA LYS A 117 -22.89 -15.12 13.82
C LYS A 117 -23.44 -14.02 12.88
N LYS A 118 -24.66 -13.55 13.16
CA LYS A 118 -25.36 -12.52 12.37
C LYS A 118 -24.60 -11.17 12.25
N PHE A 119 -23.66 -10.90 13.15
CA PHE A 119 -22.86 -9.67 13.18
C PHE A 119 -21.80 -9.60 12.06
N ALA A 120 -21.20 -10.73 11.68
CA ALA A 120 -20.17 -10.79 10.64
C ALA A 120 -20.71 -10.68 9.21
N TRP A 121 -22.03 -10.71 9.05
CA TRP A 121 -22.70 -10.56 7.76
C TRP A 121 -23.00 -9.12 7.37
N ASN A 122 -22.66 -8.14 8.21
CA ASN A 122 -22.88 -6.74 7.87
C ASN A 122 -21.82 -6.27 6.84
N PRO A 123 -22.21 -6.03 5.56
CA PRO A 123 -21.28 -5.61 4.52
C PRO A 123 -20.61 -4.26 4.79
N VAL A 124 -21.18 -3.48 5.73
CA VAL A 124 -20.67 -2.15 6.09
C VAL A 124 -19.25 -2.26 6.65
N TYR A 125 -18.93 -3.22 7.52
CA TYR A 125 -17.62 -3.30 8.17
C TYR A 125 -16.48 -3.51 7.18
N PHE A 126 -16.67 -4.43 6.22
CA PHE A 126 -15.69 -4.66 5.15
C PHE A 126 -15.55 -3.41 4.28
N ARG A 127 -16.68 -2.83 3.81
CA ARG A 127 -16.64 -1.70 2.88
C ARG A 127 -16.00 -0.47 3.50
N THR A 128 -16.36 -0.13 4.74
CA THR A 128 -15.79 1.06 5.40
C THR A 128 -14.31 0.88 5.69
N SER A 129 -13.90 -0.26 6.24
CA SER A 129 -12.47 -0.54 6.49
C SER A 129 -11.65 -0.56 5.21
N CYS A 130 -12.16 -1.20 4.14
CA CYS A 130 -11.48 -1.27 2.86
C CYS A 130 -11.37 0.10 2.18
N VAL A 131 -12.44 0.91 2.16
CA VAL A 131 -12.39 2.28 1.61
C VAL A 131 -11.42 3.15 2.40
N LEU A 132 -11.44 3.09 3.73
CA LEU A 132 -10.49 3.84 4.55
C LEU A 132 -9.04 3.39 4.30
N ALA A 133 -8.80 2.08 4.18
CA ALA A 133 -7.49 1.52 3.85
C ALA A 133 -6.97 2.01 2.48
N VAL A 134 -7.85 2.05 1.47
CA VAL A 134 -7.51 2.53 0.13
C VAL A 134 -7.22 4.03 0.14
N LEU A 135 -8.02 4.83 0.86
CA LEU A 135 -7.76 6.26 0.97
C LEU A 135 -6.43 6.53 1.67
N SER A 136 -6.12 5.82 2.76
CA SER A 136 -4.82 5.98 3.43
C SER A 136 -3.65 5.51 2.56
N ALA A 137 -3.83 4.41 1.81
CA ALA A 137 -2.83 3.92 0.86
C ALA A 137 -2.56 4.91 -0.27
N ILE A 138 -3.60 5.46 -0.90
CA ILE A 138 -3.46 6.45 -1.97
C ILE A 138 -2.77 7.72 -1.45
N LEU A 139 -3.16 8.20 -0.26
CA LEU A 139 -2.49 9.35 0.35
C LEU A 139 -1.02 9.07 0.64
N ALA A 140 -0.70 7.89 1.21
CA ALA A 140 0.68 7.47 1.46
C ALA A 140 1.51 7.45 0.16
N GLU A 141 0.94 6.89 -0.91
CA GLU A 141 1.60 6.78 -2.21
C GLU A 141 1.82 8.14 -2.87
N ILE A 142 0.83 9.05 -2.79
CA ILE A 142 0.99 10.43 -3.31
C ILE A 142 2.12 11.14 -2.57
N PHE A 143 2.16 11.08 -1.24
CA PHE A 143 3.21 11.71 -0.47
C PHE A 143 4.59 11.09 -0.74
N ALA A 144 4.66 9.76 -0.87
CA ALA A 144 5.89 9.06 -1.25
C ALA A 144 6.37 9.50 -2.64
N LEU A 145 5.49 9.53 -3.65
CA LEU A 145 5.85 9.98 -5.00
C LEU A 145 6.38 11.42 -4.99
N VAL A 146 5.69 12.34 -4.32
CA VAL A 146 6.13 13.74 -4.21
C VAL A 146 7.50 13.84 -3.53
N LEU A 147 7.70 13.10 -2.42
CA LEU A 147 8.95 13.07 -1.68
C LEU A 147 10.11 12.57 -2.55
N TRP A 148 9.95 11.40 -3.16
CA TRP A 148 11.05 10.74 -3.86
C TRP A 148 11.33 11.33 -5.24
N VAL A 149 10.32 11.90 -5.91
CA VAL A 149 10.53 12.69 -7.14
C VAL A 149 11.31 13.95 -6.83
N ARG A 150 10.93 14.68 -5.78
CA ARG A 150 11.67 15.87 -5.35
C ARG A 150 13.09 15.53 -4.93
N ALA A 151 13.26 14.52 -4.08
CA ALA A 151 14.58 14.05 -3.65
C ALA A 151 15.46 13.72 -4.85
N LYS A 152 14.97 12.93 -5.81
CA LYS A 152 15.73 12.60 -7.03
C LYS A 152 16.12 13.86 -7.81
N HIS A 153 15.20 14.80 -8.00
CA HIS A 153 15.49 16.04 -8.70
C HIS A 153 16.56 16.85 -7.98
N ASP A 154 16.50 16.96 -6.66
CA ASP A 154 17.46 17.73 -5.86
C ASP A 154 18.86 17.08 -5.91
N PHE A 155 18.94 15.74 -5.91
CA PHE A 155 20.22 15.02 -6.08
C PHE A 155 20.81 15.13 -7.49
N GLN A 156 19.97 15.29 -8.53
CA GLN A 156 20.42 15.37 -9.93
C GLN A 156 20.58 16.81 -10.45
N GLY A 157 19.87 17.78 -9.88
CA GLY A 157 19.65 19.11 -10.45
C GLY A 157 20.66 20.18 -10.04
N ASP A 158 21.33 20.04 -8.91
CA ASP A 158 22.08 21.15 -8.28
C ASP A 158 23.59 21.14 -8.51
N GLY A 159 24.08 20.61 -9.64
CA GLY A 159 25.49 20.74 -10.03
C GLY A 159 26.44 19.74 -9.36
N TRP A 160 25.90 18.69 -8.73
CA TRP A 160 26.67 17.57 -8.18
C TRP A 160 27.04 16.59 -9.30
N VAL A 161 28.12 16.88 -10.00
CA VAL A 161 28.67 16.02 -11.06
C VAL A 161 29.09 14.68 -10.44
N GLY A 162 28.37 13.61 -10.80
CA GLY A 162 28.74 12.23 -10.48
C GLY A 162 27.90 11.52 -9.41
N TRP A 163 26.75 12.09 -9.05
CA TRP A 163 25.75 11.39 -8.23
C TRP A 163 24.63 10.84 -9.12
N GLU A 164 24.42 9.53 -9.09
CA GLU A 164 23.34 8.86 -9.84
C GLU A 164 22.21 8.47 -8.89
N ALA A 165 20.99 8.96 -9.15
CA ALA A 165 19.81 8.64 -8.36
C ALA A 165 18.78 7.87 -9.18
N GLY A 166 18.26 6.78 -8.62
CA GLY A 166 17.25 5.95 -9.26
C GLY A 166 16.14 5.51 -8.30
N TYR A 167 15.01 5.12 -8.88
CA TYR A 167 13.86 4.63 -8.11
C TYR A 167 14.01 3.15 -7.80
N GLY A 168 13.61 2.76 -6.59
CA GLY A 168 13.60 1.38 -6.16
C GLY A 168 12.24 0.70 -6.26
N ALA A 169 12.23 -0.58 -5.90
CA ALA A 169 11.03 -1.43 -5.95
C ALA A 169 9.93 -0.99 -4.98
N GLY A 170 10.26 -0.32 -3.87
CA GLY A 170 9.30 0.06 -2.83
C GLY A 170 8.16 0.94 -3.36
N LEU A 171 8.49 1.90 -4.23
CA LEU A 171 7.53 2.80 -4.87
C LEU A 171 6.52 2.01 -5.74
N TRP A 172 7.03 1.09 -6.56
CA TRP A 172 6.19 0.28 -7.45
C TRP A 172 5.32 -0.71 -6.68
N ILE A 173 5.83 -1.29 -5.58
CA ILE A 173 5.04 -2.20 -4.73
C ILE A 173 3.92 -1.43 -4.03
N GLY A 174 4.17 -0.19 -3.59
CA GLY A 174 3.15 0.70 -3.01
C GLY A 174 2.02 0.99 -4.00
N LEU A 175 2.37 1.36 -5.23
CA LEU A 175 1.43 1.57 -6.33
C LEU A 175 0.59 0.31 -6.62
N VAL A 176 1.22 -0.85 -6.75
CA VAL A 176 0.54 -2.14 -6.99
C VAL A 176 -0.41 -2.45 -5.83
N GLY A 177 0.01 -2.22 -4.59
CA GLY A 177 -0.85 -2.36 -3.41
C GLY A 177 -2.07 -1.43 -3.44
N CYS A 178 -1.91 -0.18 -3.88
CA CYS A 178 -3.01 0.78 -4.06
C CYS A 178 -4.01 0.29 -5.12
N ILE A 179 -3.52 -0.23 -6.25
CA ILE A 179 -4.37 -0.74 -7.33
C ILE A 179 -5.19 -1.95 -6.84
N PHE A 180 -4.55 -2.93 -6.21
CA PHE A 180 -5.26 -4.09 -5.67
C PHE A 180 -6.23 -3.70 -4.56
N GLY A 181 -5.85 -2.77 -3.68
CA GLY A 181 -6.75 -2.23 -2.67
C GLY A 181 -7.98 -1.58 -3.29
N GLY A 182 -7.79 -0.74 -4.32
CA GLY A 182 -8.88 -0.09 -5.05
C GLY A 182 -9.81 -1.10 -5.71
N LEU A 183 -9.27 -2.14 -6.34
CA LEU A 183 -10.07 -3.24 -6.90
C LEU A 183 -10.85 -4.00 -5.82
N ALA A 184 -10.24 -4.24 -4.66
CA ALA A 184 -10.91 -4.87 -3.51
C ALA A 184 -12.08 -4.00 -3.00
N ALA A 185 -11.93 -2.67 -2.96
CA ALA A 185 -12.98 -1.76 -2.50
C ALA A 185 -14.13 -1.63 -3.51
N MET A 186 -13.83 -1.63 -4.81
CA MET A 186 -14.83 -1.46 -5.88
C MET A 186 -15.61 -2.74 -6.19
N ILE A 187 -14.90 -3.86 -6.30
CA ILE A 187 -15.44 -5.14 -6.81
C ILE A 187 -15.64 -6.15 -5.67
N GLY A 188 -14.80 -6.08 -4.63
CA GLY A 188 -14.78 -7.06 -3.57
C GLY A 188 -15.93 -6.92 -2.56
N GLY A 189 -16.22 -8.05 -1.91
CA GLY A 189 -17.04 -8.12 -0.71
C GLY A 189 -18.55 -8.26 -0.94
N PRO A 190 -19.30 -8.44 0.16
CA PRO A 190 -20.73 -8.68 0.09
C PRO A 190 -21.50 -7.47 -0.47
N ALA A 191 -22.51 -7.75 -1.30
CA ALA A 191 -23.34 -6.72 -1.92
C ALA A 191 -24.20 -6.00 -0.85
N TYR A 192 -24.17 -4.66 -0.84
CA TYR A 192 -24.99 -3.87 0.10
C TYR A 192 -26.49 -4.04 -0.18
N GLN A 193 -26.85 -4.20 -1.46
CA GLN A 193 -28.18 -4.59 -1.91
C GLN A 193 -28.06 -5.42 -3.20
N GLY A 194 -28.16 -6.75 -3.10
CA GLY A 194 -28.09 -7.61 -4.29
C GLY A 194 -29.22 -7.41 -5.30
N ARG A 195 -30.21 -6.57 -4.98
CA ARG A 195 -31.32 -6.19 -5.87
C ARG A 195 -30.89 -5.26 -7.02
N PHE A 196 -29.81 -4.49 -6.84
CA PHE A 196 -29.31 -3.55 -7.85
C PHE A 196 -28.12 -4.07 -8.64
N MET A 197 -27.23 -4.87 -8.02
CA MET A 197 -26.05 -5.42 -8.69
C MET A 197 -26.33 -6.68 -9.52
N TYR A 198 -27.34 -7.50 -9.16
CA TYR A 198 -27.60 -8.79 -9.81
C TYR A 198 -28.84 -8.79 -10.72
N ARG A 199 -29.17 -7.65 -11.34
CA ARG A 199 -30.19 -7.60 -12.40
C ARG A 199 -29.65 -8.22 -13.70
N ALA A 200 -29.42 -9.53 -13.68
CA ALA A 200 -28.98 -10.28 -14.85
C ALA A 200 -30.16 -10.63 -15.80
N HIS A 201 -31.42 -10.48 -15.37
CA HIS A 201 -32.55 -10.64 -16.28
C HIS A 201 -33.79 -9.84 -15.83
N PRO A 202 -34.41 -9.04 -16.70
CA PRO A 202 -35.66 -8.32 -16.37
C PRO A 202 -36.88 -9.24 -16.19
N GLY A 203 -36.77 -10.55 -16.48
CA GLY A 203 -37.89 -11.51 -16.48
C GLY A 203 -37.94 -12.49 -15.31
N ALA A 204 -36.95 -12.50 -14.40
CA ALA A 204 -36.92 -13.44 -13.29
C ALA A 204 -37.28 -12.72 -11.97
N ALA A 205 -38.53 -12.88 -11.52
CA ALA A 205 -38.94 -12.45 -10.19
C ALA A 205 -38.37 -13.44 -9.16
N TYR A 206 -37.51 -12.97 -8.27
CA TYR A 206 -37.13 -13.73 -7.09
C TYR A 206 -38.31 -13.64 -6.11
N ASN A 207 -38.99 -14.77 -5.87
CA ASN A 207 -39.97 -14.85 -4.80
C ASN A 207 -39.28 -14.54 -3.47
N VAL A 208 -39.78 -13.50 -2.82
CA VAL A 208 -39.49 -13.09 -1.45
C VAL A 208 -39.91 -14.15 -0.45
#